data_AF-A0A150I1C3-F1
#
_entry.id   AF-A0A150I1C3-F1
#
_cell.length_a   1.000
_cell.length_b   1.000
_cell.length_c   1.000
_cell.angle_alpha   90.00
_cell.angle_beta   90.00
_cell.angle_gamma   90.00
#
_symmetry.space_group_name_H-M   'P 1'
#
loop_
_entity.id
_entity.type
_entity.pdbx_description
1 polymer ?
#
loop_
_entity_poly.entity_id
_entity_poly.type
_entity_poly.pdbx_seq_one_letter_code
_entity_poly.pdbx_strand_id
1 'polypeptide(L)'
;MKEFKEKEAFSQRLKQLLLARNWPTNSPTWLAKEFNIRFSGNSVSVQTANNWLLGNAIPSQDKLQILAAWLNVSTHWLRFGETDLSAQQDFNNSYKNIQLYMDDLPKKIAKLTPKQKQLVYNLVEELLLK
;
A
#
# COMPACT_ATOMS: atom_id res chain seq x y z
N MET A 1 16.22 4.70 -23.05
CA MET A 1 15.09 3.95 -23.63
C MET A 1 14.59 2.80 -22.74
N LYS A 2 15.46 2.07 -22.04
CA LYS A 2 15.09 0.93 -21.16
C LYS A 2 14.27 1.35 -19.92
N GLU A 3 14.68 2.41 -19.23
CA GLU A 3 14.00 2.93 -18.03
C GLU A 3 12.56 3.43 -18.29
N PHE A 4 12.31 4.05 -19.45
CA PHE A 4 10.97 4.50 -19.83
C PHE A 4 9.99 3.32 -19.97
N LYS A 5 10.46 2.20 -20.57
CA LYS A 5 9.67 0.98 -20.69
C LYS A 5 9.37 0.34 -19.33
N GLU A 6 10.30 0.40 -18.37
CA GLU A 6 10.08 -0.15 -17.02
C GLU A 6 9.00 0.62 -16.27
N LYS A 7 9.01 1.96 -16.33
CA LYS A 7 8.00 2.79 -15.66
C LYS A 7 6.60 2.60 -16.26
N GLU A 8 6.52 2.48 -17.59
CA GLU A 8 5.29 2.18 -18.30
C GLU A 8 4.77 0.78 -17.95
N ALA A 9 5.64 -0.24 -17.96
CA ALA A 9 5.27 -1.60 -17.58
C ALA A 9 4.78 -1.69 -16.13
N PHE A 10 5.40 -0.95 -15.20
CA PHE A 10 4.93 -0.84 -13.81
C PHE A 10 3.51 -0.26 -13.76
N SER A 11 3.27 0.86 -14.46
CA SER A 11 1.95 1.50 -14.52
C SER A 11 0.88 0.55 -15.06
N GLN A 12 1.19 -0.20 -16.12
CA GLN A 12 0.27 -1.17 -16.71
C GLN A 12 -0.13 -2.25 -15.70
N ARG A 13 0.84 -2.83 -14.98
CA ARG A 13 0.58 -3.83 -13.94
C ARG A 13 -0.22 -3.27 -12.76
N LEU A 14 0.12 -2.05 -12.33
CA LEU A 14 -0.65 -1.37 -11.30
C LEU A 14 -2.11 -1.21 -11.73
N LYS A 15 -2.37 -0.69 -12.93
CA LYS A 15 -3.72 -0.53 -13.47
C LYS A 15 -4.46 -1.86 -13.62
N GLN A 16 -3.78 -2.92 -14.06
CA GLN A 16 -4.36 -4.26 -14.14
C GLN A 16 -4.80 -4.78 -12.77
N LEU A 17 -3.98 -4.59 -11.73
CA LEU A 17 -4.34 -4.99 -10.36
C LEU A 17 -5.50 -4.18 -9.78
N LEU A 18 -5.59 -2.89 -10.11
CA LEU A 18 -6.72 -2.05 -9.73
C LEU A 18 -8.00 -2.51 -10.45
N LEU A 19 -7.90 -2.78 -11.76
CA LEU A 19 -9.02 -3.25 -12.58
C LEU A 19 -9.53 -4.61 -12.08
N ALA A 20 -8.63 -5.55 -11.78
CA ALA A 20 -8.97 -6.88 -11.26
C ALA A 20 -9.73 -6.84 -9.93
N ARG A 21 -9.67 -5.72 -9.20
CA ARG A 21 -10.38 -5.49 -7.93
C ARG A 21 -11.58 -4.56 -8.05
N ASN A 22 -11.97 -4.20 -9.28
CA ASN A 22 -13.00 -3.20 -9.57
C ASN A 22 -12.71 -1.83 -8.91
N TRP A 23 -11.44 -1.48 -8.73
CA TRP A 23 -11.02 -0.22 -8.16
C TRP A 23 -10.77 0.85 -9.25
N PRO A 24 -10.86 2.16 -8.90
CA PRO A 24 -10.60 3.24 -9.84
C PRO A 24 -9.18 3.20 -10.42
N THR A 25 -9.06 2.93 -11.72
CA THR A 25 -7.77 2.82 -12.42
C THR A 25 -7.18 4.17 -12.84
N ASN A 26 -8.03 5.19 -12.95
CA ASN A 26 -7.66 6.54 -13.43
C ASN A 26 -7.94 7.64 -12.40
N SER A 27 -7.99 7.30 -11.10
CA SER A 27 -8.20 8.28 -10.03
C SER A 27 -6.95 8.40 -9.15
N PRO A 28 -6.04 9.34 -9.47
CA PRO A 28 -4.88 9.64 -8.64
C PRO A 28 -5.26 10.04 -7.21
N THR A 29 -6.36 10.77 -7.05
CA THR A 29 -6.85 11.22 -5.74
C THR A 29 -7.26 10.06 -4.86
N TRP A 30 -7.99 9.10 -5.44
CA TRP A 30 -8.40 7.89 -4.72
C TRP A 30 -7.17 7.03 -4.36
N LEU A 31 -6.26 6.82 -5.31
CA LEU A 31 -5.04 6.03 -5.08
C LEU A 31 -4.18 6.64 -3.97
N ALA A 32 -3.97 7.96 -3.99
CA ALA A 32 -3.20 8.66 -2.96
C ALA A 32 -3.86 8.55 -1.58
N LYS A 33 -5.19 8.69 -1.51
CA LYS A 33 -5.94 8.56 -0.26
C LYS A 33 -5.79 7.16 0.34
N GLU A 34 -6.06 6.12 -0.44
CA GLU A 34 -5.98 4.73 0.02
C GLU A 34 -4.56 4.31 0.40
N PHE A 35 -3.58 4.78 -0.35
CA PHE A 35 -2.18 4.55 -0.02
C PHE A 35 -1.80 5.22 1.30
N ASN A 36 -2.16 6.49 1.49
CA ASN A 36 -1.80 7.27 2.68
C ASN A 36 -2.45 6.75 3.97
N ILE A 37 -3.63 6.13 3.89
CA ILE A 37 -4.25 5.46 5.05
C ILE A 37 -3.35 4.31 5.57
N ARG A 38 -2.61 3.67 4.68
CA ARG A 38 -1.76 2.50 4.97
C ARG A 38 -0.29 2.86 5.19
N PHE A 39 0.10 4.10 4.86
CA PHE A 39 1.48 4.55 4.94
C PHE A 39 1.68 5.51 6.12
N SER A 40 2.48 5.09 7.10
CA SER A 40 2.80 5.88 8.30
C SER A 40 3.97 6.86 8.11
N GLY A 41 4.56 6.93 6.91
CA GLY A 41 5.65 7.85 6.58
C GLY A 41 5.16 9.16 5.93
N ASN A 42 6.02 9.79 5.14
CA ASN A 42 5.68 11.00 4.39
C ASN A 42 4.56 10.74 3.38
N SER A 43 3.41 11.40 3.58
CA SER A 43 2.25 11.24 2.72
C SER A 43 2.59 11.44 1.23
N VAL A 44 1.96 10.62 0.41
CA VAL A 44 2.06 10.66 -1.04
C VAL A 44 1.07 11.71 -1.55
N SER A 45 1.57 12.67 -2.32
CA SER A 45 0.72 13.66 -2.98
C SER A 45 -0.07 13.04 -4.13
N VAL A 46 -1.22 13.64 -4.47
CA VAL A 46 -2.04 13.24 -5.62
C VAL A 46 -1.21 13.25 -6.93
N GLN A 47 -0.31 14.21 -7.08
CA GLN A 47 0.61 14.30 -8.21
C GLN A 47 1.55 13.09 -8.29
N THR A 48 2.04 12.62 -7.15
CA THR A 48 2.91 11.43 -7.08
C THR A 48 2.14 10.18 -7.50
N ALA A 49 0.93 10.01 -6.98
CA ALA A 49 0.03 8.92 -7.38
C ALA A 49 -0.31 8.97 -8.88
N ASN A 50 -0.51 10.18 -9.43
CA ASN A 50 -0.73 10.37 -10.87
C ASN A 50 0.49 9.92 -11.67
N ASN A 51 1.70 10.27 -11.22
CA ASN A 51 2.93 9.85 -11.88
C ASN A 51 3.11 8.33 -11.87
N TRP A 52 2.63 7.63 -10.84
CA TRP A 52 2.62 6.16 -10.82
C TRP A 52 1.63 5.59 -11.82
N LEU A 53 0.41 6.12 -11.87
CA LEU A 53 -0.62 5.69 -12.82
C LEU A 53 -0.26 6.00 -14.28
N LEU A 54 0.48 7.07 -14.54
CA LEU A 54 0.92 7.43 -15.90
C LEU A 54 2.21 6.72 -16.32
N GLY A 55 2.92 6.06 -15.40
CA GLY A 55 4.23 5.47 -15.70
C GLY A 55 5.33 6.53 -15.87
N ASN A 56 5.17 7.69 -15.24
CA ASN A 56 6.20 8.74 -15.20
C ASN A 56 7.21 8.50 -14.07
N ALA A 57 6.82 7.76 -13.03
CA ALA A 57 7.69 7.43 -11.90
C ALA A 57 7.36 6.04 -11.33
N ILE A 58 8.40 5.37 -10.83
CA ILE A 58 8.26 4.18 -9.98
C ILE A 58 8.36 4.65 -8.51
N PRO A 59 7.53 4.13 -7.59
CA PRO A 59 7.64 4.43 -6.17
C PRO A 59 9.03 4.08 -5.61
N SER A 60 9.45 4.75 -4.54
CA SER A 60 10.62 4.30 -3.76
C SER A 60 10.37 2.92 -3.16
N GLN A 61 11.43 2.20 -2.79
CA GLN A 61 11.36 0.82 -2.29
C GLN A 61 10.31 0.65 -1.18
N ASP A 62 10.33 1.50 -0.15
CA ASP A 62 9.39 1.43 0.98
C ASP A 62 7.93 1.59 0.51
N LYS A 63 7.67 2.56 -0.38
CA LYS A 63 6.33 2.81 -0.91
C LYS A 63 5.88 1.67 -1.82
N LEU A 64 6.80 1.09 -2.58
CA LEU A 64 6.54 -0.04 -3.45
C LEU A 64 6.19 -1.29 -2.66
N GLN A 65 6.86 -1.54 -1.54
CA GLN A 65 6.54 -2.65 -0.63
C GLN A 65 5.14 -2.51 -0.05
N ILE A 66 4.77 -1.31 0.42
CA ILE A 66 3.43 -1.06 0.95
C ILE A 66 2.36 -1.21 -0.14
N LEU A 67 2.64 -0.71 -1.35
CA LEU A 67 1.74 -0.85 -2.49
C LEU A 67 1.56 -2.32 -2.89
N ALA A 68 2.64 -3.10 -2.93
CA ALA A 68 2.62 -4.51 -3.26
C ALA A 68 1.87 -5.33 -2.20
N ALA A 69 2.11 -5.05 -0.92
CA ALA A 69 1.41 -5.67 0.19
C ALA A 69 -0.09 -5.36 0.18
N TRP A 70 -0.46 -4.09 -0.06
CA TRP A 70 -1.86 -3.69 -0.21
C TRP A 70 -2.53 -4.40 -1.40
N LEU A 71 -1.83 -4.49 -2.52
CA LEU A 71 -2.29 -5.16 -3.73
C LEU A 71 -2.06 -6.68 -3.70
N ASN A 72 -1.68 -7.26 -2.56
CA ASN A 72 -1.46 -8.69 -2.39
C ASN A 72 -0.64 -9.31 -3.54
N VAL A 73 0.47 -8.67 -3.90
CA VAL A 73 1.45 -9.12 -4.91
C VAL A 73 2.88 -8.92 -4.37
N SER A 74 3.87 -9.52 -5.01
CA SER A 74 5.27 -9.29 -4.60
C SER A 74 5.77 -7.95 -5.12
N THR A 75 6.64 -7.30 -4.34
CA THR A 75 7.29 -6.04 -4.71
C THR A 75 8.07 -6.19 -6.02
N HIS A 76 8.77 -7.31 -6.19
CA HIS A 76 9.54 -7.61 -7.39
C HIS A 76 8.65 -7.82 -8.61
N TRP A 77 7.54 -8.56 -8.47
CA TRP A 77 6.57 -8.76 -9.54
C TRP A 77 5.90 -7.43 -9.93
N LEU A 78 5.58 -6.58 -8.96
CA LEU A 78 4.99 -5.27 -9.23
C LEU A 78 5.98 -4.36 -9.98
N ARG A 79 7.29 -4.48 -9.70
CA ARG A 79 8.35 -3.67 -10.33
C ARG A 79 8.80 -4.17 -11.70
N PHE A 80 9.10 -5.47 -11.83
CA PHE A 80 9.71 -6.07 -13.03
C PHE A 80 8.82 -7.07 -13.77
N GLY A 81 7.92 -7.76 -13.06
CA GLY A 81 6.90 -8.62 -13.67
C GLY A 81 7.40 -10.04 -13.85
N GLU A 82 8.62 -10.29 -13.39
CA GLU A 82 9.26 -11.59 -13.38
C GLU A 82 8.68 -12.44 -12.24
N THR A 83 8.37 -13.69 -12.55
CA THR A 83 7.75 -14.66 -11.64
C THR A 83 8.84 -15.54 -11.02
N ASP A 84 9.78 -14.92 -10.32
CA ASP A 84 10.82 -15.70 -9.63
C ASP A 84 10.31 -16.28 -8.32
N LEU A 85 10.86 -17.44 -7.96
CA LEU A 85 10.64 -18.14 -6.68
C LEU A 85 10.97 -17.27 -5.44
N SER A 86 11.74 -16.19 -5.62
CA SER A 86 12.01 -15.16 -4.60
C SER A 86 10.77 -14.36 -4.19
N ALA A 87 9.71 -14.34 -5.02
CA ALA A 87 8.46 -13.63 -4.76
C ALA A 87 7.75 -14.09 -3.47
N GLN A 88 7.96 -15.34 -3.02
CA GLN A 88 7.39 -15.86 -1.78
C GLN A 88 8.09 -15.33 -0.52
N GLN A 89 9.38 -15.01 -0.58
CA GLN A 89 10.13 -14.46 0.55
C GLN A 89 9.83 -12.96 0.77
N ASP A 90 9.69 -12.20 -0.33
CA ASP A 90 9.30 -10.78 -0.30
C ASP A 90 7.87 -10.57 0.21
N PHE A 91 6.98 -11.53 -0.10
CA PHE A 91 5.61 -11.56 0.44
C PHE A 91 5.66 -11.57 1.97
N ASN A 92 6.30 -12.57 2.56
CA ASN A 92 6.35 -12.74 4.02
C ASN A 92 6.96 -11.53 4.75
N ASN A 93 7.99 -10.88 4.20
CA ASN A 93 8.57 -9.67 4.80
C ASN A 93 7.64 -8.44 4.67
N SER A 94 6.88 -8.33 3.59
CA SER A 94 5.96 -7.21 3.37
C SER A 94 4.75 -7.26 4.30
N TYR A 95 4.15 -8.44 4.49
CA TYR A 95 3.13 -8.63 5.53
C TYR A 95 3.71 -8.46 6.92
N LYS A 96 4.95 -8.91 7.18
CA LYS A 96 5.61 -8.69 8.46
C LYS A 96 5.79 -7.20 8.77
N ASN A 97 6.05 -6.34 7.80
CA ASN A 97 6.09 -4.89 8.03
C ASN A 97 4.70 -4.31 8.35
N ILE A 98 3.65 -4.66 7.60
CA ILE A 98 2.27 -4.27 7.94
C ILE A 98 1.87 -4.81 9.33
N GLN A 99 2.21 -6.06 9.62
CA GLN A 99 2.01 -6.72 10.89
C GLN A 99 2.79 -6.01 11.99
N LEU A 100 4.04 -5.56 11.78
CA LEU A 100 4.80 -4.77 12.75
C LEU A 100 4.11 -3.43 13.06
N TYR A 101 3.45 -2.80 12.07
CA TYR A 101 2.60 -1.63 12.29
C TYR A 101 1.28 -1.97 13.00
N MET A 102 0.76 -3.21 12.89
CA MET A 102 -0.40 -3.69 13.65
C MET A 102 -0.03 -4.27 15.03
N ASP A 103 1.19 -4.79 15.22
CA ASP A 103 1.73 -5.37 16.46
C ASP A 103 2.21 -4.27 17.42
N ASP A 104 2.52 -3.08 16.88
CA ASP A 104 2.72 -1.89 17.70
C ASP A 104 1.41 -1.28 18.21
N LEU A 105 0.27 -1.64 17.59
CA LEU A 105 -1.02 -1.06 17.92
C LEU A 105 -1.43 -1.35 19.38
N PRO A 106 -1.29 -2.58 19.92
CA PRO A 106 -1.49 -2.84 21.35
C PRO A 106 -0.59 -1.97 22.23
N LYS A 107 0.68 -1.77 21.84
CA LYS A 107 1.65 -0.95 22.60
C LYS A 107 1.28 0.54 22.56
N LYS A 108 0.77 1.03 21.44
CA LYS A 108 0.27 2.41 21.30
C LYS A 108 -1.04 2.61 22.07
N ILE A 109 -1.99 1.69 21.97
CA ILE A 109 -3.24 1.71 22.73
C ILE A 109 -2.95 1.69 24.23
N ALA A 110 -1.96 0.90 24.69
CA ALA A 110 -1.57 0.86 26.10
C ALA A 110 -1.18 2.23 26.66
N LYS A 111 -0.53 3.09 25.86
CA LYS A 111 -0.10 4.46 26.23
C LYS A 111 -1.23 5.49 26.29
N LEU A 112 -2.43 5.17 25.80
CA LEU A 112 -3.56 6.10 25.77
C LEU A 112 -4.18 6.31 27.16
N THR A 113 -4.76 7.50 27.37
CA THR A 113 -5.56 7.80 28.57
C THR A 113 -6.85 6.96 28.61
N PRO A 114 -7.49 6.79 29.78
CA PRO A 114 -8.74 6.04 29.89
C PRO A 114 -9.83 6.52 28.93
N LYS A 115 -10.01 7.85 28.80
CA LYS A 115 -10.98 8.44 27.86
C LYS A 115 -10.68 8.10 26.40
N GLN A 116 -9.41 8.14 26.00
CA GLN A 116 -9.00 7.81 24.63
C GLN A 116 -9.17 6.32 24.31
N LYS A 117 -8.87 5.43 25.27
CA LYS A 117 -9.11 3.99 25.14
C LYS A 117 -10.59 3.69 24.93
N GLN A 118 -11.46 4.36 25.68
CA GLN A 118 -12.91 4.19 25.57
C GLN A 118 -13.45 4.67 24.22
N LEU A 119 -12.87 5.74 23.66
CA LEU A 119 -13.22 6.23 22.33
C LEU A 119 -12.79 5.26 21.22
N VAL A 120 -11.57 4.70 21.32
CA VAL A 120 -11.09 3.64 20.41
C VAL A 120 -11.96 2.39 20.51
N TYR A 121 -12.33 1.98 21.72
CA TYR A 121 -13.21 0.84 21.96
C TYR A 121 -14.56 0.99 21.26
N ASN A 122 -15.23 2.15 21.45
CA ASN A 122 -16.52 2.43 20.83
C ASN A 122 -16.43 2.43 19.29
N LEU A 123 -15.36 2.99 18.73
CA LEU A 123 -15.12 2.95 17.27
C LEU A 123 -14.96 1.52 16.75
N VAL A 124 -14.20 0.69 17.46
CA VAL A 124 -14.00 -0.71 17.07
C VAL A 124 -15.32 -1.48 17.16
N GLU A 125 -16.12 -1.28 18.21
CA GLU A 125 -17.46 -1.87 18.30
C GLU A 125 -18.35 -1.43 17.13
N GLU A 126 -18.38 -0.14 16.79
CA GLU A 126 -19.20 0.37 15.68
C GLU A 126 -18.79 -0.23 14.33
N LEU A 127 -17.50 -0.46 14.10
CA LEU A 127 -16.98 -1.07 12.87
C LEU A 127 -17.22 -2.58 12.79
N LEU A 128 -17.36 -3.27 13.92
CA LEU A 128 -17.65 -4.72 13.98
C LEU A 128 -19.15 -5.04 13.89
N LEU A 129 -20.01 -4.04 14.14
CA LEU A 129 -21.47 -4.18 14.12
C LEU A 129 -22.11 -3.92 12.73
N LYS A 130 -21.31 -3.70 11.68
CA LYS A 130 -21.76 -3.55 10.28
C LYS A 130 -21.35 -4.74 9.43
#